data_AF-A0A316A4S6-F1
#
_entry.id   AF-A0A316A4S6-F1
#
_cell.length_a   1.000
_cell.length_b   1.000
_cell.length_c   1.000
_cell.angle_alpha   90.00
_cell.angle_beta   90.00
_cell.angle_gamma   90.00
#
_symmetry.space_group_name_H-M   'P 1'
#
loop_
_entity.id
_entity.type
_entity.pdbx_description
1 polymer ?
#
loop_
_entity_poly.entity_id
_entity_poly.type
_entity_poly.pdbx_seq_one_letter_code
_entity_poly.pdbx_strand_id
1 'polypeptide(L)'
;MTNLNIKLYIATSLLILSFASCKMKTAEEIDAPAVNREIKDRKIRRYKPAEIQQIAYERGVEIIREVKKDTLNCNTTTFSTPEKWNNLIESIHLVCEGENLDTGLGVVGNELWKAYQNQNLTELLEKGTIQSDLRNKNYIFSEAVAVEDGFGVIFITMSKKEVVRSMY
;
A
#
# COMPACT_ATOMS: atom_id res chain seq x y z
N MET A 1 -41.01 -60.82 0.37
CA MET A 1 -40.94 -59.36 0.66
C MET A 1 -40.07 -59.08 1.89
N THR A 2 -38.78 -59.45 1.87
CA THR A 2 -37.86 -59.28 3.04
C THR A 2 -36.57 -58.54 2.68
N ASN A 3 -36.13 -58.60 1.42
CA ASN A 3 -34.91 -57.92 0.94
C ASN A 3 -35.01 -56.39 0.83
N LEU A 4 -36.23 -55.83 0.75
CA LEU A 4 -36.41 -54.38 0.62
C LEU A 4 -36.18 -53.66 1.96
N ASN A 5 -36.61 -54.27 3.07
CA ASN A 5 -36.47 -53.70 4.41
C ASN A 5 -35.01 -53.67 4.87
N ILE A 6 -34.22 -54.70 4.56
CA ILE A 6 -32.80 -54.77 4.95
C ILE A 6 -31.98 -53.68 4.24
N LYS A 7 -32.23 -53.44 2.94
CA LYS A 7 -31.55 -52.38 2.18
C LYS A 7 -31.90 -50.99 2.69
N LEU A 8 -33.15 -50.78 3.12
CA LEU A 8 -33.59 -49.51 3.70
C LEU A 8 -32.92 -49.25 5.06
N TYR A 9 -32.79 -50.28 5.91
CA TYR A 9 -32.11 -50.17 7.20
C TYR A 9 -30.61 -49.89 7.08
N ILE A 10 -29.93 -50.50 6.11
CA ILE A 10 -28.50 -50.25 5.85
C ILE A 10 -28.30 -48.81 5.33
N ALA A 11 -29.17 -48.34 4.44
CA ALA A 11 -29.10 -46.98 3.90
C ALA A 11 -29.35 -45.92 4.99
N THR A 12 -30.32 -46.12 5.89
CA THR A 12 -30.60 -45.17 6.97
C THR A 12 -29.53 -45.20 8.07
N SER A 13 -28.95 -46.36 8.38
CA SER A 13 -27.86 -46.45 9.36
C SER A 13 -26.54 -45.85 8.83
N LEU A 14 -26.24 -45.96 7.52
CA LEU A 14 -25.12 -45.23 6.91
C LEU A 14 -25.31 -43.70 7.00
N LEU A 15 -26.54 -43.23 6.81
CA LEU A 15 -26.88 -41.80 6.83
C LEU A 15 -26.75 -41.20 8.24
N ILE A 16 -27.10 -41.95 9.28
CA ILE A 16 -26.96 -41.51 10.68
C ILE A 16 -25.47 -41.46 11.09
N LEU A 17 -24.64 -42.40 10.60
CA LEU A 17 -23.21 -42.42 10.87
C LEU A 17 -22.46 -41.24 10.20
N SER A 18 -22.94 -40.72 9.06
CA SER A 18 -22.35 -39.54 8.43
C SER A 18 -22.57 -38.22 9.19
N PHE A 19 -23.54 -38.16 10.11
CA PHE A 19 -23.71 -36.97 10.97
C PHE A 19 -22.85 -37.01 12.25
N ALA A 20 -22.32 -38.18 12.62
CA ALA A 20 -21.55 -38.35 13.85
C ALA A 20 -20.05 -38.04 13.71
N SER A 21 -19.52 -37.97 12.48
CA SER A 21 -18.06 -37.79 12.24
C SER A 21 -17.59 -36.34 12.14
N CYS A 22 -18.48 -35.35 12.18
CA CYS A 22 -18.09 -33.94 12.31
C CYS A 22 -18.11 -33.49 13.78
N LYS A 23 -17.41 -34.21 14.67
CA LYS A 23 -16.87 -33.58 15.87
C LYS A 23 -15.65 -32.76 15.44
N MET A 24 -15.90 -31.58 14.87
CA MET A 24 -14.88 -30.52 14.89
C MET A 24 -14.51 -30.33 16.35
N LYS A 25 -13.27 -30.67 16.70
CA LYS A 25 -12.62 -30.15 17.89
C LYS A 25 -12.66 -28.63 17.73
N THR A 26 -13.68 -27.99 18.30
CA THR A 26 -13.64 -26.55 18.54
C THR A 26 -12.40 -26.32 19.35
N ALA A 27 -11.43 -25.67 18.70
CA ALA A 27 -10.23 -25.17 19.31
C ALA A 27 -10.59 -24.45 20.61
N GLU A 28 -9.69 -24.60 21.58
CA GLU A 28 -9.55 -23.83 22.82
C GLU A 28 -10.47 -22.62 22.89
N GLU A 29 -11.30 -22.62 23.93
CA GLU A 29 -12.19 -21.56 24.39
C GLU A 29 -11.71 -20.18 23.92
N ILE A 30 -12.21 -19.73 22.77
CA ILE A 30 -11.93 -18.39 22.25
C ILE A 30 -12.53 -17.45 23.28
N ASP A 31 -11.68 -16.75 24.04
CA ASP A 31 -12.07 -15.68 24.96
C ASP A 31 -12.70 -14.55 24.13
N ALA A 32 -13.99 -14.74 23.82
CA ALA A 32 -14.79 -13.79 23.07
C ALA A 32 -14.75 -12.39 23.70
N PRO A 33 -14.70 -12.22 25.04
CA PRO A 33 -14.40 -10.93 25.66
C PRO A 33 -13.05 -10.32 25.24
N ALA A 34 -11.96 -11.08 25.27
CA ALA A 34 -10.64 -10.60 24.85
C ALA A 34 -10.60 -10.26 23.35
N VAL A 35 -11.15 -11.13 22.51
CA VAL A 35 -11.26 -10.89 21.06
C VAL A 35 -12.14 -9.67 20.77
N ASN A 36 -13.25 -9.49 21.49
CA ASN A 36 -14.10 -8.31 21.33
C ASN A 36 -13.44 -7.01 21.83
N ARG A 37 -12.63 -7.08 22.89
CA ARG A 37 -11.82 -5.93 23.33
C ARG A 37 -10.78 -5.59 22.27
N GLU A 38 -10.07 -6.57 21.76
CA GLU A 38 -9.06 -6.38 20.71
C GLU A 38 -9.69 -5.83 19.41
N ILE A 39 -10.86 -6.34 18.99
CA ILE A 39 -11.61 -5.82 17.86
C ILE A 39 -12.11 -4.39 18.12
N LYS A 40 -12.57 -4.08 19.34
CA LYS A 40 -12.98 -2.72 19.71
C LYS A 40 -11.78 -1.77 19.73
N ASP A 41 -10.67 -2.14 20.33
CA ASP A 41 -9.46 -1.32 20.41
C ASP A 41 -8.90 -1.06 19.01
N ARG A 42 -8.85 -2.08 18.15
CA ARG A 42 -8.49 -1.95 16.73
C ARG A 42 -9.48 -1.09 15.94
N LYS A 43 -10.79 -1.14 16.23
CA LYS A 43 -11.80 -0.27 15.60
C LYS A 43 -11.76 1.18 16.12
N ILE A 44 -11.29 1.41 17.34
CA ILE A 44 -11.26 2.73 18.00
C ILE A 44 -9.99 3.50 17.65
N ARG A 45 -8.87 2.83 17.35
CA ARG A 45 -7.63 3.48 16.90
C ARG A 45 -7.78 4.00 15.47
N ARG A 46 -8.58 5.06 15.30
CA ARG A 46 -8.66 5.85 14.07
C ARG A 46 -7.40 6.69 13.98
N TYR A 47 -6.51 6.35 13.06
CA TYR A 47 -5.35 7.18 12.76
C TYR A 47 -5.80 8.55 12.26
N LYS A 48 -5.22 9.60 12.82
CA LYS A 48 -5.45 10.98 12.38
C LYS A 48 -4.86 11.16 10.98
N PRO A 49 -5.45 12.01 10.12
CA PRO A 49 -4.90 12.26 8.78
C PRO A 49 -3.42 12.65 8.79
N ALA A 50 -2.99 13.44 9.79
CA ALA A 50 -1.60 13.85 9.97
C ALA A 50 -0.66 12.67 10.28
N GLU A 51 -1.11 11.69 11.08
CA GLU A 51 -0.32 10.49 11.40
C GLU A 51 -0.12 9.63 10.15
N ILE A 52 -1.17 9.45 9.35
CA ILE A 52 -1.09 8.69 8.09
C ILE A 52 -0.16 9.39 7.10
N GLN A 53 -0.23 10.73 7.01
CA GLN A 53 0.65 11.51 6.15
C GLN A 53 2.11 11.45 6.59
N GLN A 54 2.37 11.45 7.91
CA GLN A 54 3.72 11.27 8.45
C GLN A 54 4.28 9.89 8.12
N ILE A 55 3.49 8.82 8.28
CA ILE A 55 3.93 7.48 7.85
C ILE A 55 4.16 7.43 6.35
N ALA A 56 3.29 8.04 5.53
CA ALA A 56 3.50 8.11 4.08
C ALA A 56 4.83 8.82 3.74
N TYR A 57 5.15 9.91 4.44
CA TYR A 57 6.44 10.59 4.30
C TYR A 57 7.61 9.67 4.60
N GLU A 58 7.58 9.00 5.77
CA GLU A 58 8.64 8.09 6.22
C GLU A 58 8.84 6.94 5.22
N ARG A 59 7.76 6.35 4.71
CA ARG A 59 7.84 5.33 3.65
C ARG A 59 8.43 5.87 2.35
N GLY A 60 8.06 7.08 1.94
CA GLY A 60 8.66 7.74 0.78
C GLY A 60 10.18 7.89 0.93
N VAL A 61 10.63 8.32 2.11
CA VAL A 61 12.07 8.43 2.44
C VAL A 61 12.77 7.06 2.50
N GLU A 62 12.10 6.01 2.95
CA GLU A 62 12.66 4.65 2.91
C GLU A 62 12.80 4.14 1.46
N ILE A 63 11.76 4.30 0.65
CA ILE A 63 11.75 3.87 -0.75
C ILE A 63 12.84 4.60 -1.54
N ILE A 64 12.92 5.93 -1.43
CA ILE A 64 13.86 6.74 -2.21
C ILE A 64 15.33 6.44 -1.90
N ARG A 65 15.64 5.94 -0.68
CA ARG A 65 16.98 5.48 -0.29
C ARG A 65 17.36 4.16 -0.95
N GLU A 66 16.36 3.35 -1.29
CA GLU A 66 16.55 2.04 -1.93
C GLU A 66 16.51 2.13 -3.46
N VAL A 67 15.90 3.20 -4.00
CA VAL A 67 16.06 3.59 -5.39
C VAL A 67 17.51 4.04 -5.61
N LYS A 68 18.24 3.34 -6.49
CA LYS A 68 19.61 3.70 -6.86
C LYS A 68 19.61 5.04 -7.62
N LYS A 69 19.94 6.13 -6.93
CA LYS A 69 19.94 7.50 -7.47
C LYS A 69 21.06 7.73 -8.48
N ASP A 70 22.21 7.07 -8.26
CA ASP A 70 23.48 7.32 -8.96
C ASP A 70 23.47 6.93 -10.44
N THR A 71 22.40 6.27 -10.91
CA THR A 71 22.24 5.82 -12.31
C THR A 71 21.02 6.43 -12.99
N LEU A 72 20.42 7.47 -12.41
CA LEU A 72 19.21 8.08 -12.96
C LEU A 72 19.55 9.09 -14.04
N ASN A 73 18.87 8.96 -15.18
CA ASN A 73 18.84 9.95 -16.25
C ASN A 73 17.40 10.21 -16.65
N CYS A 74 17.16 11.29 -17.38
CA CYS A 74 15.81 11.70 -17.80
C CYS A 74 15.10 10.70 -18.72
N ASN A 75 15.84 9.75 -19.28
CA ASN A 75 15.28 8.65 -20.09
C ASN A 75 14.89 7.43 -19.23
N THR A 76 15.02 7.51 -17.91
CA THR A 76 14.68 6.42 -17.00
C THR A 76 13.17 6.24 -16.93
N THR A 77 12.67 5.25 -17.66
CA THR A 77 11.26 4.88 -17.70
C THR A 77 10.89 3.77 -16.71
N THR A 78 11.89 3.08 -16.17
CA THR A 78 11.70 1.91 -15.30
C THR A 78 12.51 2.07 -14.02
N PHE A 79 11.83 2.07 -12.88
CA PHE A 79 12.47 2.07 -11.57
C PHE A 79 12.48 0.63 -11.03
N SER A 80 13.66 0.16 -10.61
CA SER A 80 13.72 -1.07 -9.83
C SER A 80 13.25 -0.78 -8.41
N THR A 81 11.99 -1.10 -8.12
CA THR A 81 11.47 -1.08 -6.76
C THR A 81 11.70 -2.43 -6.10
N PRO A 82 12.29 -2.48 -4.88
CA PRO A 82 12.36 -3.70 -4.10
C PRO A 82 10.96 -4.32 -3.92
N GLU A 83 10.86 -5.64 -4.06
CA GLU A 83 9.56 -6.35 -4.05
C GLU A 83 8.70 -6.05 -2.82
N LYS A 84 9.33 -5.77 -1.67
CA LYS A 84 8.64 -5.42 -0.42
C LYS A 84 7.74 -4.19 -0.54
N TRP A 85 7.99 -3.32 -1.54
CA TRP A 85 7.22 -2.10 -1.77
C TRP A 85 6.14 -2.22 -2.85
N ASN A 86 6.07 -3.35 -3.58
CA ASN A 86 5.19 -3.49 -4.74
C ASN A 86 3.70 -3.28 -4.43
N ASN A 87 3.27 -3.57 -3.20
CA ASN A 87 1.90 -3.33 -2.78
C ASN A 87 1.66 -1.86 -2.40
N LEU A 88 2.70 -1.16 -1.93
CA LEU A 88 2.59 0.21 -1.45
C LEU A 88 2.68 1.23 -2.58
N ILE A 89 3.56 0.99 -3.54
CA ILE A 89 3.88 1.88 -4.65
C ILE A 89 2.93 1.61 -5.81
N GLU A 90 2.17 2.63 -6.21
CA GLU A 90 1.34 2.58 -7.43
C GLU A 90 2.15 3.00 -8.65
N SER A 91 3.00 4.02 -8.52
CA SER A 91 3.90 4.45 -9.58
C SER A 91 5.13 5.20 -9.06
N ILE A 92 6.21 5.17 -9.85
CA ILE A 92 7.37 6.05 -9.70
C ILE A 92 7.60 6.75 -11.03
N HIS A 93 7.78 8.06 -10.98
CA HIS A 93 8.10 8.87 -12.16
C HIS A 93 9.27 9.79 -11.84
N LEU A 94 10.24 9.88 -12.74
CA LEU A 94 11.22 10.95 -12.75
C LEU A 94 10.76 11.97 -13.77
N VAL A 95 10.69 13.22 -13.34
CA VAL A 95 10.41 14.37 -14.19
C VAL A 95 11.67 15.22 -14.24
N CYS A 96 12.08 15.59 -15.45
CA CYS A 96 13.28 16.38 -15.65
C CYS A 96 12.99 17.83 -16.03
N GLU A 97 13.99 18.68 -15.82
CA GLU A 97 13.97 20.06 -16.29
C GLU A 97 13.74 20.12 -17.81
N GLY A 98 12.87 21.03 -18.26
CA GLY A 98 12.52 21.21 -19.68
C GLY A 98 11.36 20.36 -20.19
N GLU A 99 10.87 19.39 -19.42
CA GLU A 99 9.66 18.65 -19.79
C GLU A 99 8.39 19.51 -19.55
N ASN A 100 7.64 19.78 -20.62
CA ASN A 100 6.32 20.42 -20.57
C ASN A 100 5.27 19.39 -20.18
N LEU A 101 4.92 19.30 -18.89
CA LEU A 101 4.18 18.14 -18.42
C LEU A 101 2.70 18.41 -18.14
N ASP A 102 1.88 17.70 -18.92
CA ASP A 102 0.89 16.81 -18.35
C ASP A 102 1.63 15.56 -17.83
N THR A 103 2.04 15.56 -16.56
CA THR A 103 2.98 14.56 -15.99
C THR A 103 2.46 13.13 -15.92
N GLY A 104 1.17 12.92 -16.23
CA GLY A 104 0.49 11.69 -15.84
C GLY A 104 0.34 11.53 -14.31
N LEU A 105 0.88 12.46 -13.50
CA LEU A 105 0.79 12.47 -12.03
C LEU A 105 -0.47 13.18 -11.51
N GLY A 106 -1.36 13.58 -12.42
CA GLY A 106 -2.58 14.32 -12.09
C GLY A 106 -2.33 15.74 -11.59
N VAL A 107 -3.37 16.34 -11.01
CA VAL A 107 -3.35 17.77 -10.60
C VAL A 107 -2.28 18.02 -9.53
N VAL A 108 -2.20 17.16 -8.52
CA VAL A 108 -1.29 17.34 -7.38
C VAL A 108 0.17 17.21 -7.79
N GLY A 109 0.51 16.21 -8.63
CA GLY A 109 1.87 16.07 -9.14
C GLY A 109 2.30 17.26 -10.02
N ASN A 110 1.39 17.78 -10.86
CA ASN A 110 1.64 18.98 -11.66
C ASN A 110 1.85 20.23 -10.79
N GLU A 111 1.08 20.39 -9.70
CA GLU A 111 1.25 21.49 -8.75
C GLU A 111 2.60 21.41 -8.02
N LEU A 112 2.99 20.21 -7.56
CA LEU A 112 4.29 19.96 -6.96
C LEU A 112 5.41 20.28 -7.95
N TRP A 113 5.31 19.78 -9.19
CA TRP A 113 6.31 20.06 -10.23
C TRP A 113 6.48 21.56 -10.49
N LYS A 114 5.38 22.30 -10.62
CA LYS A 114 5.43 23.77 -10.74
C LYS A 114 6.06 24.43 -9.52
N ALA A 115 5.81 23.91 -8.31
CA ALA A 115 6.44 24.43 -7.10
C ALA A 115 7.96 24.21 -7.11
N TYR A 116 8.43 23.07 -7.60
CA TYR A 116 9.85 22.79 -7.81
C TYR A 116 10.46 23.71 -8.88
N GLN A 117 9.80 23.93 -10.01
CA GLN A 117 10.28 24.83 -11.07
C GLN A 117 10.41 26.30 -10.65
N ASN A 118 9.56 26.76 -9.73
CA ASN A 118 9.56 28.15 -9.26
C ASN A 118 10.47 28.41 -8.05
N GLN A 119 11.15 27.38 -7.54
CA GLN A 119 12.06 27.50 -6.41
C GLN A 119 13.50 27.29 -6.88
N ASN A 120 14.47 27.80 -6.13
CA ASN A 120 15.87 27.45 -6.37
C ASN A 120 16.03 25.97 -5.95
N LEU A 121 15.92 25.06 -6.92
CA LEU A 121 15.91 23.60 -6.72
C LEU A 121 17.04 23.13 -5.79
N THR A 122 18.17 23.82 -5.82
CA THR A 122 19.34 23.60 -4.98
C THR A 122 19.06 23.71 -3.47
N GLU A 123 18.14 24.57 -3.02
CA GLU A 123 17.77 24.73 -1.61
C GLU A 123 16.73 23.69 -1.13
N LEU A 124 16.05 23.03 -2.08
CA LEU A 124 15.07 21.97 -1.82
C LEU A 124 15.66 20.55 -1.83
N LEU A 125 16.93 20.41 -2.26
CA LEU A 125 17.60 19.12 -2.54
C LEU A 125 17.65 18.14 -1.37
N GLU A 126 17.37 18.57 -0.13
CA GLU A 126 17.55 17.72 1.05
C GLU A 126 16.25 17.34 1.76
N LYS A 127 15.10 17.86 1.32
CA LYS A 127 13.82 17.57 1.98
C LYS A 127 12.78 17.11 0.98
N GLY A 128 12.52 15.80 0.99
CA GLY A 128 11.33 15.27 0.36
C GLY A 128 10.08 16.00 0.86
N THR A 129 9.01 15.97 0.06
CA THR A 129 7.69 16.52 0.40
C THR A 129 6.65 15.43 0.26
N ILE A 130 5.58 15.48 1.07
CA ILE A 130 4.44 14.56 0.97
C ILE A 130 3.15 15.35 0.79
N GLN A 131 2.39 15.03 -0.25
CA GLN A 131 1.09 15.64 -0.50
C GLN A 131 0.01 14.56 -0.63
N SER A 132 -1.15 14.77 -0.02
CA SER A 132 -2.29 13.88 -0.22
C SER A 132 -3.05 14.25 -1.50
N ASP A 133 -3.24 13.29 -2.39
CA ASP A 133 -4.22 13.39 -3.48
C ASP A 133 -5.56 12.80 -3.01
N LEU A 134 -6.46 13.67 -2.56
CA LEU A 134 -7.76 13.30 -2.05
C LEU A 134 -8.68 12.71 -3.13
N ARG A 135 -8.46 13.03 -4.42
CA ARG A 135 -9.29 12.55 -5.53
C ARG A 135 -8.96 11.10 -5.86
N ASN A 136 -7.66 10.80 -5.94
CA ASN A 136 -7.17 9.47 -6.27
C ASN A 136 -6.95 8.58 -5.02
N LYS A 137 -7.15 9.13 -3.83
CA LYS A 137 -6.92 8.45 -2.53
C LYS A 137 -5.48 7.96 -2.39
N ASN A 138 -4.52 8.79 -2.81
CA ASN A 138 -3.10 8.46 -2.79
C ASN A 138 -2.31 9.50 -2.00
N TYR A 139 -1.07 9.15 -1.69
CA TYR A 139 -0.06 10.07 -1.23
C TYR A 139 1.04 10.16 -2.28
N ILE A 140 1.48 11.38 -2.60
CA ILE A 140 2.56 11.63 -3.54
C ILE A 140 3.74 12.14 -2.72
N PHE A 141 4.77 11.31 -2.63
CA PHE A 141 6.08 11.73 -2.13
C PHE A 141 6.89 12.29 -3.29
N SER A 142 7.60 13.39 -3.08
CA SER A 142 8.46 13.99 -4.09
C SER A 142 9.81 14.38 -3.50
N GLU A 143 10.90 14.13 -4.22
CA GLU A 143 12.24 14.55 -3.83
C GLU A 143 13.05 14.96 -5.05
N ALA A 144 13.76 16.09 -4.95
CA ALA A 144 14.69 16.52 -5.99
C ALA A 144 15.93 15.61 -5.98
N VAL A 145 16.40 15.24 -7.17
CA VAL A 145 17.56 14.37 -7.36
C VAL A 145 18.49 14.94 -8.42
N ALA A 146 19.78 14.72 -8.24
CA ALA A 146 20.76 14.92 -9.30
C ALA A 146 20.62 13.80 -10.35
N VAL A 147 20.68 14.17 -11.62
CA VAL A 147 20.71 13.27 -12.77
C VAL A 147 21.91 13.61 -13.64
N GLU A 148 22.34 12.72 -14.53
CA GLU A 148 23.57 12.89 -15.34
C GLU A 148 23.69 14.27 -16.01
N ASP A 149 22.58 14.80 -16.53
CA ASP A 149 22.53 16.06 -17.29
C ASP A 149 21.92 17.26 -16.54
N GLY A 150 21.73 17.17 -15.21
CA GLY A 150 21.16 18.27 -14.42
C GLY A 150 20.39 17.82 -13.19
N PHE A 151 19.16 18.32 -13.05
CA PHE A 151 18.27 17.99 -11.94
C PHE A 151 16.93 17.44 -12.43
N GLY A 152 16.36 16.55 -11.62
CA GLY A 152 15.00 16.06 -11.78
C GLY A 152 14.30 15.94 -10.45
N VAL A 153 13.02 15.61 -10.49
CA VAL A 153 12.21 15.32 -9.30
C VAL A 153 11.63 13.93 -9.46
N ILE A 154 11.90 13.07 -8.47
CA ILE A 154 11.26 11.77 -8.38
C ILE A 154 9.95 11.95 -7.64
N PHE A 155 8.88 11.45 -8.23
CA PHE A 155 7.55 11.33 -7.65
C PHE A 155 7.25 9.86 -7.39
N ILE A 156 6.87 9.54 -6.15
CA ILE A 156 6.41 8.22 -5.74
C ILE A 156 4.96 8.34 -5.33
N THR A 157 4.08 7.71 -6.10
CA THR A 157 2.65 7.60 -5.78
C THR A 157 2.43 6.36 -4.92
N MET A 158 1.88 6.55 -3.72
CA MET A 158 1.60 5.48 -2.76
C MET A 158 0.11 5.37 -2.48
N SER A 159 -0.38 4.13 -2.39
CA SER A 159 -1.77 3.85 -2.07
C SER A 159 -2.08 4.21 -0.62
N LYS A 160 -3.05 5.09 -0.36
CA LYS A 160 -3.47 5.43 1.02
C LYS A 160 -3.89 4.20 1.81
N LYS A 161 -4.55 3.24 1.14
CA LYS A 161 -5.02 2.00 1.75
C LYS A 161 -3.85 1.18 2.30
N GLU A 162 -2.79 1.07 1.53
CA GLU A 162 -1.62 0.25 1.89
C GLU A 162 -0.72 0.99 2.89
N VAL A 163 -0.63 2.33 2.82
CA VAL A 163 -0.03 3.15 3.90
C VAL A 163 -0.72 2.85 5.23
N VAL A 164 -2.05 2.93 5.28
CA VAL A 164 -2.83 2.66 6.50
C VAL A 164 -2.66 1.22 6.97
N ARG A 165 -2.57 0.24 6.05
CA ARG A 165 -2.31 -1.17 6.40
C ARG A 165 -0.94 -1.38 7.02
N SER A 166 0.08 -0.63 6.59
CA SER A 166 1.44 -0.72 7.15
C SER A 166 1.56 -0.20 8.59
N MET A 167 0.49 0.39 9.14
CA MET A 167 0.41 0.89 10.52
C MET A 167 -0.14 -0.16 11.50
N TYR A 168 -0.47 -1.38 11.05
CA TYR A 168 -0.95 -2.50 11.87
C TYR A 168 0.10 -3.61 11.94
#